data_AF-A0A955G862-F1
#
_entry.id   AF-A0A955G862-F1
#
_cell.length_a   1.000
_cell.length_b   1.000
_cell.length_c   1.000
_cell.angle_alpha   90.00
_cell.angle_beta   90.00
_cell.angle_gamma   90.00
#
_symmetry.space_group_name_H-M   'P 1'
#
loop_
_entity.id
_entity.type
_entity.pdbx_description
1 polymer ?
#
loop_
_entity_poly.entity_id
_entity_poly.type
_entity_poly.pdbx_seq_one_letter_code
_entity_poly.pdbx_strand_id
1 'polypeptide(L)'
;MFLVSNVVNGVKGGVTSTLKGVTDIAGSVVTSVKDITITTLKETGEFAKEGIDIPASLIKGAFSGLAEIGSTTVESVKGVVTGTVEGFMNSGGTQDAAVKGTVAQSIESAKDLGNDVGDTAVAAVKGSVDAVGKTGGDTVEALRTAVTTAVDTAKGLGEDSANAVKESLKSGVDGADKIIDSIKK
;
A
#
# COMPACT_ATOMS: atom_id res chain seq x y z
N MET A 1 17.38 10.37 -4.50
CA MET A 1 17.74 9.09 -3.85
C MET A 1 17.94 9.19 -2.34
N PHE A 2 18.60 10.23 -1.80
CA PHE A 2 18.83 10.39 -0.35
C PHE A 2 17.53 10.48 0.50
N LEU A 3 16.52 11.21 0.01
CA LEU A 3 15.23 11.35 0.72
C LEU A 3 14.44 10.04 0.81
N VAL A 4 14.34 9.29 -0.29
CA VAL A 4 13.65 7.98 -0.35
C VAL A 4 14.23 7.00 0.65
N SER A 5 15.56 6.88 0.72
CA SER A 5 16.22 5.97 1.67
C SER A 5 15.94 6.35 3.13
N ASN A 6 15.93 7.65 3.44
CA ASN A 6 15.62 8.12 4.79
C ASN A 6 14.16 7.88 5.18
N VAL A 7 13.21 8.06 4.24
CA VAL A 7 11.79 7.72 4.46
C VAL A 7 11.65 6.23 4.75
N VAL A 8 12.23 5.36 3.90
CA VAL A 8 12.17 3.91 4.10
C VAL A 8 12.75 3.51 5.46
N ASN A 9 13.94 3.99 5.82
CA ASN A 9 14.59 3.62 7.08
C ASN A 9 13.88 4.21 8.30
N GLY A 10 13.39 5.44 8.21
CA GLY A 10 12.63 6.09 9.30
C GLY A 10 11.32 5.36 9.58
N VAL A 11 10.56 5.04 8.53
CA VAL A 11 9.31 4.27 8.66
C VAL A 11 9.59 2.86 9.17
N LYS A 12 10.61 2.18 8.62
CA LYS A 12 11.04 0.86 9.11
C LYS A 12 11.32 0.89 10.61
N GLY A 13 12.17 1.82 11.05
CA GLY A 13 12.52 1.97 12.46
C GLY A 13 11.32 2.31 13.35
N GLY A 14 10.44 3.19 12.88
CA GLY A 14 9.20 3.55 13.56
C GLY A 14 8.24 2.36 13.71
N VAL A 15 8.03 1.59 12.65
CA VAL A 15 7.15 0.41 12.65
C VAL A 15 7.72 -0.67 13.56
N THR A 16 9.00 -1.01 13.43
CA THR A 16 9.66 -1.98 14.32
C THR A 16 9.56 -1.53 15.77
N SER A 17 9.85 -0.26 16.08
CA SER A 17 9.84 0.22 17.47
C SER A 17 8.44 0.26 18.08
N THR A 18 7.41 0.57 17.26
CA THR A 18 6.03 0.71 17.74
C THR A 18 5.34 -0.65 17.91
N LEU A 19 5.61 -1.61 17.01
CA LEU A 19 4.88 -2.88 16.96
C LEU A 19 5.64 -4.05 17.60
N LYS A 20 6.95 -3.92 17.84
CA LYS A 20 7.72 -4.97 18.51
C LYS A 20 7.24 -5.17 19.95
N GLY A 21 6.77 -6.37 20.25
CA GLY A 21 6.25 -6.74 21.56
C GLY A 21 4.77 -6.40 21.77
N VAL A 22 4.08 -5.84 20.76
CA VAL A 22 2.63 -5.67 20.78
C VAL A 22 1.96 -7.03 20.56
N THR A 23 1.00 -7.39 21.41
CA THR A 23 0.29 -8.68 21.32
C THR A 23 -0.74 -8.69 20.19
N ASP A 24 -1.45 -7.58 19.97
CA ASP A 24 -2.42 -7.42 18.89
C ASP A 24 -1.87 -6.49 17.80
N ILE A 25 -0.96 -7.04 16.99
CA ILE A 25 -0.36 -6.29 15.88
C ILE A 25 -1.42 -5.94 14.85
N ALA A 26 -2.29 -6.88 14.48
CA ALA A 26 -3.31 -6.69 13.45
C ALA A 26 -4.24 -5.50 13.75
N GLY A 27 -4.67 -5.33 15.00
CA GLY A 27 -5.48 -4.18 15.42
C GLY A 27 -4.72 -2.85 15.44
N SER A 28 -3.40 -2.88 15.57
CA SER A 28 -2.56 -1.70 15.77
C SER A 28 -1.87 -1.19 14.50
N VAL A 29 -1.68 -2.04 13.48
CA VAL A 29 -0.93 -1.69 12.24
C VAL A 29 -1.46 -0.42 11.60
N VAL A 30 -2.78 -0.31 11.39
CA VAL A 30 -3.38 0.84 10.70
C VAL A 30 -3.01 2.16 11.39
N THR A 31 -3.26 2.25 12.69
CA THR A 31 -3.00 3.45 13.49
C THR A 31 -1.51 3.76 13.53
N SER A 32 -0.65 2.77 13.81
CA SER A 32 0.79 2.97 13.87
C SER A 32 1.37 3.45 12.55
N VAL A 33 1.01 2.81 11.43
CA VAL A 33 1.51 3.20 10.11
C VAL A 33 0.97 4.57 9.71
N LYS A 34 -0.28 4.90 10.05
CA LYS A 34 -0.85 6.23 9.82
C LYS A 34 -0.07 7.32 10.57
N ASP A 35 0.16 7.12 11.87
CA ASP A 35 0.83 8.11 12.70
C ASP A 35 2.29 8.30 12.30
N ILE A 36 2.98 7.21 11.95
CA ILE A 36 4.33 7.25 11.37
C ILE A 36 4.31 8.00 10.05
N THR A 37 3.37 7.70 9.15
CA THR A 37 3.24 8.39 7.86
C THR A 37 3.06 9.90 8.05
N ILE A 38 2.14 10.32 8.93
CA ILE A 38 1.91 11.74 9.21
C ILE A 38 3.17 12.39 9.79
N THR A 39 3.85 11.72 10.71
CA THR A 39 5.08 12.23 11.32
C THR A 39 6.19 12.39 10.28
N THR A 40 6.43 11.37 9.47
CA THR A 40 7.42 11.41 8.39
C THR A 40 7.13 12.51 7.36
N LEU A 41 5.86 12.74 7.02
CA LEU A 41 5.46 13.81 6.09
C LEU A 41 5.64 15.22 6.68
N LYS A 42 5.41 15.39 8.00
CA LYS A 42 5.71 16.65 8.69
C LYS A 42 7.20 16.96 8.70
N GLU A 43 8.04 15.94 8.88
CA GLU A 43 9.50 16.09 8.90
C GLU A 43 10.10 16.35 7.50
N THR A 44 9.46 15.84 6.44
CA THR A 44 9.96 15.97 5.06
C THR A 44 9.50 17.24 4.33
N GLY A 45 8.51 17.97 4.86
CA GLY A 45 8.03 19.25 4.30
C GLY A 45 7.05 19.12 3.12
N GLU A 46 6.50 20.24 2.64
CA GLU A 46 5.36 20.24 1.69
C GLU A 46 5.67 19.79 0.26
N PHE A 47 6.95 19.73 -0.14
CA PHE A 47 7.37 19.65 -1.54
C PHE A 47 7.17 18.28 -2.24
N ALA A 48 6.54 17.29 -1.58
CA ALA A 48 6.52 15.90 -2.05
C ALA A 48 5.12 15.22 -2.06
N LYS A 49 4.04 16.01 -2.04
CA LYS A 49 2.65 15.50 -1.84
C LYS A 49 1.93 15.02 -3.10
N GLU A 50 2.52 15.17 -4.28
CA GLU A 50 1.89 14.80 -5.56
C GLU A 50 2.51 13.55 -6.22
N GLY A 51 3.66 13.08 -5.74
CA GLY A 51 4.39 11.95 -6.33
C GLY A 51 4.05 10.60 -5.73
N ILE A 52 4.15 9.53 -6.54
CA ILE A 52 3.95 8.14 -6.10
C ILE A 52 5.11 7.59 -5.25
N ASP A 53 6.29 8.21 -5.34
CA ASP A 53 7.52 7.72 -4.69
C ASP A 53 7.45 7.77 -3.16
N ILE A 54 6.74 8.75 -2.61
CA ILE A 54 6.57 8.89 -1.16
C ILE A 54 5.66 7.80 -0.59
N PRO A 55 4.40 7.62 -1.07
CA PRO A 55 3.57 6.50 -0.63
C PRO A 55 4.25 5.15 -0.86
N ALA A 56 4.97 4.95 -1.97
CA ALA A 56 5.79 3.76 -2.17
C ALA A 56 6.86 3.59 -1.08
N SER A 57 7.66 4.62 -0.80
CA SER A 57 8.71 4.58 0.24
C SER A 57 8.14 4.24 1.62
N LEU A 58 6.96 4.78 1.95
CA LEU A 58 6.25 4.49 3.20
C LEU A 58 5.87 3.01 3.28
N ILE A 59 5.27 2.43 2.22
CA ILE A 59 4.95 0.99 2.17
C ILE A 59 6.20 0.14 2.33
N LYS A 60 7.25 0.44 1.56
CA LYS A 60 8.50 -0.35 1.58
C LYS A 60 9.14 -0.33 2.96
N GLY A 61 9.18 0.83 3.62
CA GLY A 61 9.65 0.96 4.99
C GLY A 61 8.80 0.17 5.97
N ALA A 62 7.48 0.29 5.88
CA ALA A 62 6.56 -0.39 6.79
C ALA A 62 6.62 -1.92 6.64
N PHE A 63 6.65 -2.44 5.41
CA PHE A 63 6.80 -3.87 5.17
C PHE A 63 8.15 -4.38 5.65
N SER A 64 9.23 -3.62 5.44
CA SER A 64 10.55 -3.98 5.96
C SER A 64 10.57 -4.03 7.49
N GLY A 65 9.83 -3.15 8.16
CA GLY A 65 9.70 -3.14 9.62
C GLY A 65 8.89 -4.33 10.12
N LEU A 66 7.76 -4.62 9.47
CA LEU A 66 6.95 -5.81 9.78
C LEU A 66 7.69 -7.12 9.52
N ALA A 67 8.48 -7.20 8.44
CA ALA A 67 9.27 -8.38 8.11
C ALA A 67 10.34 -8.63 9.18
N GLU A 68 10.96 -7.59 9.72
CA GLU A 68 11.96 -7.70 10.80
C GLU A 68 11.38 -8.26 12.10
N ILE A 69 10.08 -8.03 12.35
CA ILE A 69 9.38 -8.58 13.52
C ILE A 69 8.53 -9.82 13.18
N GLY A 70 8.62 -10.36 11.96
CA GLY A 70 7.93 -11.58 11.54
C GLY A 70 6.41 -11.45 11.41
N SER A 71 5.89 -10.26 11.10
CA SER A 71 4.45 -9.95 11.13
C SER A 71 3.84 -9.60 9.76
N THR A 72 4.43 -10.08 8.66
CA THR A 72 3.92 -9.87 7.29
C THR A 72 2.81 -10.86 6.96
N THR A 73 1.58 -10.56 7.37
CA THR A 73 0.37 -11.29 6.96
C THR A 73 -0.45 -10.47 5.96
N VAL A 74 -1.46 -11.08 5.33
CA VAL A 74 -2.40 -10.40 4.43
C VAL A 74 -3.14 -9.27 5.15
N GLU A 75 -3.55 -9.47 6.41
CA GLU A 75 -4.15 -8.42 7.23
C GLU A 75 -3.18 -7.27 7.49
N SER A 76 -1.91 -7.56 7.74
CA SER A 76 -0.88 -6.54 7.92
C SER A 76 -0.64 -5.75 6.63
N VAL A 77 -0.67 -6.39 5.46
CA VAL A 77 -0.60 -5.70 4.16
C VAL A 77 -1.76 -4.71 4.03
N LYS A 78 -3.00 -5.17 4.26
CA LYS A 78 -4.18 -4.29 4.24
C LYS A 78 -4.01 -3.14 5.23
N GLY A 79 -3.57 -3.44 6.45
CA GLY A 79 -3.41 -2.47 7.53
C GLY A 79 -2.37 -1.40 7.20
N VAL A 80 -1.22 -1.79 6.67
CA VAL A 80 -0.16 -0.87 6.23
C VAL A 80 -0.68 0.01 5.10
N VAL A 81 -1.29 -0.57 4.07
CA VAL A 81 -1.81 0.21 2.93
C VAL A 81 -2.87 1.20 3.39
N THR A 82 -3.81 0.77 4.25
CA THR A 82 -4.83 1.65 4.82
C THR A 82 -4.18 2.79 5.61
N GLY A 83 -3.25 2.48 6.53
CA GLY A 83 -2.57 3.49 7.34
C GLY A 83 -1.77 4.48 6.50
N THR A 84 -1.06 4.00 5.48
CA THR A 84 -0.27 4.84 4.58
C THR A 84 -1.16 5.75 3.73
N VAL A 85 -2.24 5.24 3.14
CA VAL A 85 -3.17 6.07 2.33
C VAL A 85 -3.86 7.10 3.20
N GLU A 86 -4.41 6.71 4.35
CA GLU A 86 -5.02 7.64 5.31
C GLU A 86 -4.01 8.71 5.75
N GLY A 87 -2.80 8.31 6.14
CA GLY A 87 -1.77 9.23 6.62
C GLY A 87 -1.30 10.21 5.54
N PHE A 88 -1.12 9.72 4.32
CA PHE A 88 -0.67 10.53 3.18
C PHE A 88 -1.72 11.53 2.74
N MET A 89 -2.98 11.10 2.56
CA MET A 89 -4.07 11.99 2.17
C MET A 89 -4.41 13.03 3.26
N ASN A 90 -4.43 12.63 4.54
CA ASN A 90 -4.62 13.58 5.66
C ASN A 90 -3.47 14.60 5.78
N SER A 91 -2.30 14.28 5.24
CA SER A 91 -1.16 15.20 5.19
C SER A 91 -1.21 16.11 3.95
N GLY A 92 -2.27 16.06 3.15
CA GLY A 92 -2.48 16.86 1.94
C GLY A 92 -1.97 16.20 0.65
N GLY A 93 -1.67 14.91 0.69
CA GLY A 93 -1.31 14.14 -0.50
C GLY A 93 -2.51 13.85 -1.41
N THR A 94 -2.27 13.70 -2.71
CA THR A 94 -3.35 13.39 -3.66
C THR A 94 -3.78 11.93 -3.56
N GLN A 95 -5.09 11.67 -3.76
CA GLN A 95 -5.65 10.32 -3.79
C GLN A 95 -4.93 9.43 -4.81
N ASP A 96 -4.75 9.93 -6.03
CA ASP A 96 -4.14 9.17 -7.12
C ASP A 96 -2.71 8.73 -6.78
N ALA A 97 -1.89 9.63 -6.22
CA ALA A 97 -0.54 9.30 -5.79
C ALA A 97 -0.55 8.28 -4.65
N ALA A 98 -1.44 8.46 -3.67
CA ALA A 98 -1.59 7.54 -2.54
C ALA A 98 -1.93 6.13 -3.03
N VAL A 99 -2.96 5.99 -3.84
CA VAL A 99 -3.43 4.69 -4.33
C VAL A 99 -2.38 4.04 -5.24
N LYS A 100 -1.87 4.76 -6.24
CA LYS A 100 -0.90 4.19 -7.18
C LYS A 100 0.38 3.75 -6.48
N GLY A 101 0.98 4.65 -5.68
CA GLY A 101 2.24 4.37 -5.00
C GLY A 101 2.12 3.26 -3.98
N THR A 102 1.01 3.20 -3.22
CA THR A 102 0.83 2.16 -2.22
C THR A 102 0.56 0.79 -2.83
N VAL A 103 -0.33 0.69 -3.83
CA VAL A 103 -0.67 -0.58 -4.48
C VAL A 103 0.51 -1.15 -5.24
N ALA A 104 1.16 -0.35 -6.09
CA ALA A 104 2.31 -0.80 -6.87
C ALA A 104 3.42 -1.32 -5.96
N GLN A 105 3.81 -0.51 -4.96
CA GLN A 105 4.91 -0.91 -4.08
C GLN A 105 4.56 -2.11 -3.20
N SER A 106 3.29 -2.29 -2.83
CA SER A 106 2.87 -3.47 -2.05
C SER A 106 3.12 -4.76 -2.84
N ILE A 107 2.76 -4.78 -4.13
CA ILE A 107 2.92 -5.94 -5.01
C ILE A 107 4.40 -6.21 -5.30
N GLU A 108 5.18 -5.17 -5.57
CA GLU A 108 6.65 -5.30 -5.71
C GLU A 108 7.28 -5.85 -4.43
N SER A 109 6.88 -5.32 -3.27
CA SER A 109 7.42 -5.76 -1.98
C SER A 109 7.00 -7.19 -1.66
N ALA A 110 5.79 -7.62 -2.07
CA ALA A 110 5.39 -9.02 -1.94
C ALA A 110 6.30 -9.94 -2.76
N LYS A 111 6.63 -9.54 -3.99
CA LYS A 111 7.56 -10.30 -4.84
C LYS A 111 8.98 -10.39 -4.25
N ASP A 112 9.45 -9.31 -3.63
CA ASP A 112 10.76 -9.24 -2.98
C ASP A 112 10.82 -10.06 -1.68
N LEU A 113 9.72 -10.06 -0.92
CA LEU A 113 9.61 -10.79 0.36
C LEU A 113 9.17 -12.25 0.19
N GLY A 114 8.83 -12.68 -1.03
CA GLY A 114 8.37 -14.03 -1.32
C GLY A 114 6.92 -14.30 -0.89
N ASN A 115 6.12 -13.25 -0.72
CA ASN A 115 4.69 -13.35 -0.43
C ASN A 115 3.86 -13.62 -1.70
N ASP A 116 2.64 -14.10 -1.52
CA ASP A 116 1.68 -14.26 -2.62
C ASP A 116 1.28 -12.88 -3.19
N VAL A 117 1.60 -12.66 -4.46
CA VAL A 117 1.34 -11.38 -5.16
C VAL A 117 -0.15 -11.16 -5.41
N GLY A 118 -0.95 -12.21 -5.56
CA GLY A 118 -2.39 -12.15 -5.79
C GLY A 118 -3.14 -11.72 -4.53
N ASP A 119 -2.89 -12.41 -3.42
CA ASP A 119 -3.47 -12.06 -2.11
C ASP A 119 -3.02 -10.67 -1.66
N THR A 120 -1.75 -10.32 -1.88
CA THR A 120 -1.23 -8.98 -1.60
C THR A 120 -1.96 -7.94 -2.44
N ALA A 121 -2.17 -8.18 -3.73
CA ALA A 121 -2.91 -7.25 -4.59
C ALA A 121 -4.35 -7.04 -4.09
N VAL A 122 -5.05 -8.09 -3.68
CA VAL A 122 -6.41 -7.99 -3.09
C VAL A 122 -6.38 -7.17 -1.81
N ALA A 123 -5.45 -7.45 -0.90
CA ALA A 123 -5.31 -6.72 0.36
C ALA A 123 -4.96 -5.25 0.15
N ALA A 124 -4.07 -4.95 -0.80
CA ALA A 124 -3.68 -3.59 -1.14
C ALA A 124 -4.85 -2.82 -1.75
N VAL A 125 -5.55 -3.39 -2.75
CA VAL A 125 -6.71 -2.73 -3.38
C VAL A 125 -7.80 -2.43 -2.35
N LYS A 126 -8.16 -3.42 -1.51
CA LYS A 126 -9.14 -3.20 -0.43
C LYS A 126 -8.67 -2.15 0.56
N GLY A 127 -7.41 -2.25 1.00
CA GLY A 127 -6.82 -1.32 1.96
C GLY A 127 -6.83 0.12 1.47
N SER A 128 -6.50 0.33 0.19
CA SER A 128 -6.51 1.65 -0.45
C SER A 128 -7.93 2.21 -0.60
N VAL A 129 -8.88 1.41 -1.10
CA VAL A 129 -10.28 1.87 -1.29
C VAL A 129 -10.94 2.20 0.04
N ASP A 130 -10.76 1.36 1.06
CA ASP A 130 -11.27 1.60 2.41
C ASP A 130 -10.69 2.91 3.00
N ALA A 131 -9.38 3.13 2.83
CA ALA A 131 -8.71 4.34 3.32
C ALA A 131 -9.16 5.61 2.59
N VAL A 132 -9.35 5.54 1.28
CA VAL A 132 -9.90 6.65 0.48
C VAL A 132 -11.29 7.02 0.98
N GLY A 133 -12.16 6.02 1.19
CA GLY A 133 -13.51 6.25 1.71
C GLY A 133 -13.51 6.93 3.08
N LYS A 134 -12.63 6.49 3.99
CA LYS A 134 -12.47 7.11 5.31
C LYS A 134 -11.91 8.53 5.27
N THR A 135 -11.16 8.87 4.24
CA THR A 135 -10.58 10.21 4.06
C THR A 135 -11.49 11.12 3.21
N GLY A 136 -12.67 10.63 2.81
CA GLY A 136 -13.66 11.40 2.04
C GLY A 136 -13.37 11.53 0.55
N GLY A 137 -12.51 10.67 -0.01
CA GLY A 137 -12.22 10.65 -1.44
C GLY A 137 -13.20 9.81 -2.27
N ASP A 138 -12.98 9.76 -3.59
CA ASP A 138 -13.81 8.99 -4.52
C ASP A 138 -13.39 7.51 -4.52
N THR A 139 -14.19 6.68 -3.86
CA THR A 139 -13.94 5.23 -3.75
C THR A 139 -14.09 4.47 -5.07
N VAL A 140 -14.91 4.96 -6.00
CA VAL A 140 -15.10 4.33 -7.32
C VAL A 140 -13.89 4.61 -8.20
N GLU A 141 -13.40 5.84 -8.19
CA GLU A 141 -12.15 6.20 -8.85
C GLU A 141 -10.97 5.46 -8.21
N ALA A 142 -10.87 5.43 -6.89
CA ALA A 142 -9.82 4.70 -6.19
C ALA A 142 -9.82 3.21 -6.53
N LEU A 143 -10.99 2.57 -6.64
CA LEU A 143 -11.08 1.17 -7.06
C LEU A 143 -10.55 0.98 -8.48
N ARG A 144 -10.93 1.84 -9.43
CA ARG A 144 -10.42 1.79 -10.81
C ARG A 144 -8.91 1.97 -10.86
N THR A 145 -8.39 2.98 -10.18
CA THR A 145 -6.95 3.25 -10.10
C THR A 145 -6.22 2.08 -9.47
N ALA A 146 -6.67 1.59 -8.31
CA ALA A 146 -6.03 0.50 -7.58
C ALA A 146 -5.98 -0.80 -8.39
N VAL A 147 -7.10 -1.22 -8.99
CA VAL A 147 -7.16 -2.44 -9.81
C VAL A 147 -6.27 -2.32 -11.06
N THR A 148 -6.32 -1.18 -11.74
CA THR A 148 -5.49 -0.93 -12.94
C THR A 148 -4.01 -0.97 -12.58
N THR A 149 -3.61 -0.24 -11.54
CA THR A 149 -2.24 -0.24 -11.03
C THR A 149 -1.79 -1.64 -10.64
N ALA A 150 -2.62 -2.39 -9.91
CA ALA A 150 -2.26 -3.74 -9.48
C ALA A 150 -1.95 -4.66 -10.68
N VAL A 151 -2.81 -4.63 -11.70
CA VAL A 151 -2.63 -5.42 -12.91
C VAL A 151 -1.39 -4.98 -13.69
N ASP A 152 -1.17 -3.68 -13.84
CA ASP A 152 -0.04 -3.16 -14.62
C ASP A 152 1.31 -3.39 -13.91
N THR A 153 1.36 -3.20 -12.59
CA THR A 153 2.54 -3.57 -11.79
C THR A 153 2.83 -5.07 -11.93
N ALA A 154 1.80 -5.92 -11.82
CA ALA A 154 1.97 -7.36 -11.93
C ALA A 154 2.46 -7.79 -13.33
N LYS A 155 2.00 -7.14 -14.41
CA LYS A 155 2.55 -7.35 -15.77
C LYS A 155 4.04 -7.03 -15.83
N GLY A 156 4.48 -5.96 -15.16
CA GLY A 156 5.91 -5.61 -15.05
C GLY A 156 6.75 -6.67 -14.35
N LEU A 157 6.13 -7.48 -13.47
CA LEU A 157 6.78 -8.59 -12.76
C LEU A 157 6.76 -9.91 -13.54
N GLY A 158 5.99 -10.01 -14.63
CA GLY A 158 5.87 -11.20 -15.48
C GLY A 158 4.43 -11.68 -15.69
N GLU A 159 4.25 -12.55 -16.68
CA GLU A 159 2.92 -13.02 -17.09
C GLU A 159 2.22 -13.83 -15.99
N ASP A 160 2.94 -14.70 -15.29
CA ASP A 160 2.40 -15.50 -14.19
C ASP A 160 1.86 -14.61 -13.06
N SER A 161 2.64 -13.60 -12.65
CA SER A 161 2.23 -12.60 -11.66
C SER A 161 0.97 -11.85 -12.11
N ALA A 162 0.93 -11.44 -13.38
CA ALA A 162 -0.23 -10.74 -13.95
C ALA A 162 -1.50 -11.61 -13.95
N ASN A 163 -1.38 -12.90 -14.23
CA ASN A 163 -2.50 -13.83 -14.21
C ASN A 163 -2.99 -14.08 -12.78
N ALA A 164 -2.08 -14.36 -11.85
CA ALA A 164 -2.40 -14.54 -10.42
C ALA A 164 -3.13 -13.31 -9.84
N VAL A 165 -2.64 -12.10 -10.13
CA VAL A 165 -3.28 -10.85 -9.67
C VAL A 165 -4.66 -10.67 -10.30
N LYS A 166 -4.84 -10.90 -11.60
CA LYS A 166 -6.17 -10.79 -12.24
C LYS A 166 -7.17 -11.76 -11.63
N GLU A 167 -6.80 -13.02 -11.43
CA GLU A 167 -7.67 -14.04 -10.86
C GLU A 167 -8.05 -13.73 -9.41
N SER A 168 -7.06 -13.33 -8.61
CA SER A 168 -7.26 -12.96 -7.20
C SER A 168 -8.13 -11.71 -7.08
N LEU A 169 -7.93 -10.69 -7.91
CA LEU A 169 -8.77 -9.49 -7.89
C LEU A 169 -10.21 -9.78 -8.33
N LYS A 170 -10.41 -10.59 -9.38
CA LYS A 170 -11.76 -10.98 -9.83
C LYS A 170 -12.56 -11.73 -8.77
N SER A 171 -11.90 -12.57 -7.98
CA SER A 171 -12.53 -13.35 -6.92
C SER A 171 -12.63 -12.60 -5.60
N GLY A 172 -11.67 -11.71 -5.33
CA GLY A 172 -11.48 -11.08 -4.04
C GLY A 172 -12.03 -9.66 -3.94
N VAL A 173 -12.24 -8.93 -5.03
CA VAL A 173 -12.62 -7.51 -5.01
C VAL A 173 -13.87 -7.27 -5.86
N ASP A 174 -14.93 -6.80 -5.20
CA ASP A 174 -16.19 -6.47 -5.88
C ASP A 174 -16.00 -5.40 -6.96
N GLY A 175 -16.44 -5.70 -8.17
CA GLY A 175 -16.35 -4.80 -9.34
C GLY A 175 -14.99 -4.77 -10.04
N ALA A 176 -13.99 -5.48 -9.54
CA ALA A 176 -12.69 -5.59 -10.20
C ALA A 176 -12.77 -6.34 -11.53
N ASP A 177 -13.70 -7.29 -11.67
CA ASP A 177 -13.99 -8.02 -12.90
C ASP A 177 -14.28 -7.08 -14.08
N LYS A 178 -15.17 -6.12 -13.89
CA LYS A 178 -15.57 -5.13 -14.91
C LYS A 178 -14.40 -4.24 -15.31
N ILE A 179 -13.57 -3.85 -14.35
CA ILE A 179 -12.39 -3.03 -14.59
C ILE A 179 -11.35 -3.83 -15.39
N ILE A 180 -11.03 -5.05 -14.94
CA ILE A 180 -10.06 -5.92 -15.61
C ILE A 180 -10.47 -6.24 -17.04
N ASP A 181 -11.75 -6.52 -17.27
CA ASP A 181 -12.26 -6.81 -18.61
C ASP A 181 -12.25 -5.57 -19.52
N SER A 182 -12.34 -4.37 -18.95
CA SER A 182 -12.17 -3.12 -19.70
C SER A 182 -10.72 -2.82 -20.10
N ILE A 183 -9.73 -3.32 -19.35
CA ILE A 183 -8.29 -3.17 -19.65
C ILE A 183 -7.84 -4.07 -20.81
N LYS A 184 -8.61 -5.12 -21.15
CA LYS A 184 -8.30 -6.07 -22.24
C LYS A 184 -8.65 -5.55 -23.64
N LYS A 185 -9.31 -4.40 -23.76
CA LYS A 185 -9.62 -3.74 -25.05
C LYS A 185 -8.57 -2.70 -25.38
#